data_AF-A0A383DAE1-F1
#
_entry.id   AF-A0A383DAE1-F1
#
_cell.length_a   1.000
_cell.length_b   1.000
_cell.length_c   1.000
_cell.angle_alpha   90.00
_cell.angle_beta   90.00
_cell.angle_gamma   90.00
#
_symmetry.space_group_name_H-M   'P 1'
#
loop_
_entity.id
_entity.type
_entity.pdbx_description
1 polymer ?
#
loop_
_entity_poly.entity_id
_entity_poly.type
_entity_poly.pdbx_seq_one_letter_code
_entity_poly.pdbx_strand_id
1 'polypeptide(L)'
;MWFGLAKMALQAGAKVYSNKQRTKMAMSDAALMHAERMARGEESYQGKLLEARTNDYKDEFVLLIISAPIIVLAWGVFSDDAQMMQKVELFFHHFGSLPIWFQTLWITVVASIFGIKGTQVFRNGGPKAKK
;
A
#
# COMPACT_ATOMS: atom_id res chain seq x y z
N MET A 1 -10.27 25.61 -44.13
CA MET A 1 -9.66 24.85 -43.01
C MET A 1 -10.50 24.86 -41.73
N TRP A 2 -11.31 25.88 -41.45
CA TRP A 2 -12.15 25.96 -40.24
C TRP A 2 -13.39 25.03 -40.22
N PHE A 3 -14.07 24.85 -41.37
CA PHE A 3 -15.28 24.02 -41.48
C PHE A 3 -15.04 22.52 -41.20
N GLY A 4 -13.84 22.01 -41.55
CA GLY A 4 -13.45 20.63 -41.27
C GLY A 4 -13.21 20.37 -39.78
N LEU A 5 -12.58 21.33 -39.09
CA LEU A 5 -12.38 21.26 -37.63
C LEU A 5 -13.70 21.36 -36.86
N ALA A 6 -14.63 22.22 -37.30
CA ALA A 6 -15.96 22.31 -36.68
C ALA A 6 -16.78 21.01 -36.85
N LYS A 7 -16.73 20.38 -38.03
CA LYS A 7 -17.40 19.09 -38.28
C LYS A 7 -16.78 17.96 -37.45
N MET A 8 -15.46 17.96 -37.31
CA MET A 8 -14.73 16.98 -36.49
C MET A 8 -14.99 17.17 -34.99
N ALA A 9 -15.09 18.42 -34.51
CA ALA A 9 -15.46 18.73 -33.14
C ALA A 9 -16.92 18.37 -32.83
N LEU A 10 -17.86 18.60 -33.76
CA LEU A 10 -19.26 18.15 -33.63
C LEU A 10 -19.38 16.63 -33.61
N GLN A 11 -18.67 15.93 -34.49
CA GLN A 11 -18.65 14.47 -34.51
C GLN A 11 -17.99 13.88 -33.25
N ALA A 12 -16.90 14.49 -32.77
CA ALA A 12 -16.26 14.11 -31.52
C ALA A 12 -17.17 14.37 -30.31
N GLY A 13 -17.85 15.53 -30.25
CA GLY A 13 -18.81 15.86 -29.21
C GLY A 13 -20.00 14.90 -29.16
N ALA A 14 -20.57 14.56 -30.32
CA ALA A 14 -21.64 13.57 -30.43
C ALA A 14 -21.17 12.15 -30.02
N LYS A 15 -19.92 11.78 -30.34
CA LYS A 15 -19.34 10.49 -29.95
C LYS A 15 -19.04 10.43 -28.45
N VAL A 16 -18.58 11.52 -27.84
CA VAL A 16 -18.36 11.61 -26.39
C VAL A 16 -19.68 11.52 -25.62
N TYR A 17 -20.74 12.19 -26.10
CA TYR A 17 -22.06 12.12 -25.49
C TYR A 17 -22.67 10.72 -25.56
N SER A 18 -22.64 10.09 -26.74
CA SER A 18 -23.13 8.71 -26.91
C SER A 18 -22.32 7.69 -26.09
N ASN A 19 -21.00 7.87 -25.98
CA ASN A 19 -20.17 7.04 -25.10
C ASN A 19 -20.56 7.21 -23.63
N LYS A 20 -20.84 8.43 -23.16
CA LYS A 20 -21.26 8.68 -21.76
C LYS A 20 -22.62 8.05 -21.41
N GLN A 21 -23.52 7.93 -22.38
CA GLN A 21 -24.77 7.19 -22.19
C GLN A 21 -24.53 5.68 -22.18
N ARG A 22 -23.71 5.17 -23.09
CA ARG A 22 -23.33 3.75 -23.13
C ARG A 22 -22.60 3.31 -21.87
N THR A 23 -21.73 4.14 -21.30
CA THR A 23 -21.06 3.83 -20.04
C THR A 23 -22.03 3.76 -18.87
N LYS A 24 -23.04 4.65 -18.81
CA LYS A 24 -24.08 4.59 -17.78
C LYS A 24 -24.92 3.31 -17.89
N MET A 25 -25.30 2.92 -19.10
CA MET A 25 -26.04 1.67 -19.33
C MET A 25 -25.19 0.46 -18.95
N ALA A 26 -23.92 0.41 -19.41
CA ALA A 26 -23.01 -0.67 -19.05
C ALA A 26 -22.72 -0.75 -17.55
N MET A 27 -22.66 0.38 -16.84
CA MET A 27 -22.52 0.39 -15.38
C MET A 27 -23.78 -0.13 -14.68
N SER A 28 -24.96 0.24 -15.17
CA SER A 28 -26.23 -0.27 -14.65
C SER A 28 -26.34 -1.79 -14.87
N ASP A 29 -25.99 -2.26 -16.07
CA ASP A 29 -25.99 -3.69 -16.39
C ASP A 29 -24.96 -4.45 -15.58
N ALA A 30 -23.76 -3.88 -15.36
CA ALA A 30 -22.75 -4.47 -14.51
C ALA A 30 -23.21 -4.54 -13.04
N ALA A 31 -23.87 -3.50 -12.54
CA ALA A 31 -24.43 -3.48 -11.18
C ALA A 31 -25.55 -4.52 -11.01
N LEU A 32 -26.42 -4.66 -12.01
CA LEU A 32 -27.46 -5.70 -12.03
C LEU A 32 -26.85 -7.10 -12.09
N MET A 33 -25.87 -7.34 -12.98
CA MET A 33 -25.19 -8.63 -13.06
C MET A 33 -24.43 -8.96 -11.76
N HIS A 34 -23.82 -7.96 -11.12
CA HIS A 34 -23.16 -8.12 -9.81
C HIS A 34 -24.18 -8.46 -8.71
N ALA A 35 -25.34 -7.79 -8.69
CA ALA A 35 -26.42 -8.09 -7.75
C ALA A 35 -27.02 -9.48 -7.99
N GLU A 36 -27.21 -9.87 -9.25
CA GLU A 36 -27.66 -11.22 -9.60
C GLU A 36 -26.64 -12.29 -9.19
N ARG A 37 -25.34 -12.05 -9.36
CA ARG A 37 -24.28 -12.96 -8.91
C ARG A 37 -24.19 -13.07 -7.39
N MET A 38 -24.42 -11.96 -6.68
CA MET A 38 -24.59 -11.97 -5.22
C MET A 38 -25.79 -12.83 -4.80
N ALA A 39 -26.95 -12.63 -5.45
CA ALA A 39 -28.18 -13.38 -5.14
C ALA A 39 -28.08 -14.88 -5.48
N ARG A 40 -27.35 -15.23 -6.54
CA ARG A 40 -27.06 -16.63 -6.93
C ARG A 40 -26.01 -17.30 -6.04
N GLY A 41 -25.38 -16.57 -5.12
CA GLY A 41 -24.40 -17.12 -4.18
C GLY A 41 -23.02 -17.43 -4.79
N GLU A 42 -22.77 -17.03 -6.05
CA GLU A 42 -21.51 -17.24 -6.76
C GLU A 42 -20.37 -16.33 -6.22
N GLU A 43 -20.72 -15.27 -5.48
CA GLU A 43 -19.77 -14.25 -4.99
C GLU A 43 -19.21 -14.51 -3.58
N SER A 44 -19.63 -15.59 -2.90
CA SER A 44 -19.14 -15.90 -1.54
C SER A 44 -17.63 -16.14 -1.45
N TYR A 45 -16.98 -16.44 -2.59
CA TYR A 45 -15.54 -16.71 -2.66
C TYR A 45 -14.68 -15.43 -2.67
N GLN A 46 -15.19 -14.33 -3.23
CA GLN A 46 -14.53 -13.02 -3.16
C GLN A 46 -14.72 -12.37 -1.79
N GLY A 47 -15.89 -12.59 -1.16
CA GLY A 47 -16.16 -12.17 0.21
C GLY A 47 -15.13 -12.73 1.19
N LYS A 48 -14.78 -14.02 1.09
CA LYS A 48 -13.74 -14.63 1.95
C LYS A 48 -12.33 -14.08 1.73
N LEU A 49 -12.00 -13.59 0.52
CA LEU A 49 -10.73 -12.91 0.23
C LEU A 49 -10.72 -11.44 0.71
N LEU A 50 -11.88 -10.78 0.73
CA LEU A 50 -12.08 -9.44 1.30
C LEU A 50 -12.15 -9.45 2.84
N GLU A 51 -12.75 -10.48 3.42
CA GLU A 51 -12.78 -10.74 4.87
C GLU A 51 -11.42 -11.16 5.42
N ALA A 52 -10.57 -11.79 4.60
CA ALA A 52 -9.16 -11.99 4.96
C ALA A 52 -8.38 -10.66 5.07
N ARG A 53 -8.91 -9.57 4.51
CA ARG A 53 -8.34 -8.21 4.53
C ARG A 53 -8.82 -7.36 5.70
N THR A 54 -9.86 -7.77 6.44
CA THR A 54 -10.44 -6.95 7.52
C THR A 54 -9.83 -7.20 8.89
N ASN A 55 -8.88 -8.13 9.03
CA ASN A 55 -8.15 -8.38 10.29
C ASN A 55 -6.76 -7.73 10.28
N ASP A 56 -6.69 -6.43 9.93
CA ASP A 56 -5.48 -5.61 9.97
C ASP A 56 -5.01 -5.24 11.39
N TYR A 57 -5.73 -5.69 12.45
CA TYR A 57 -5.30 -5.54 13.85
C TYR A 57 -3.89 -6.07 14.11
N LYS A 58 -3.48 -7.10 13.37
CA LYS A 58 -2.12 -7.65 13.45
C LYS A 58 -1.09 -6.66 12.91
N ASP A 59 -1.41 -5.94 11.83
CA ASP A 59 -0.54 -4.95 11.22
C ASP A 59 -0.42 -3.70 12.12
N GLU A 60 -1.53 -3.22 12.67
CA GLU A 60 -1.56 -2.09 13.60
C GLU A 60 -0.80 -2.36 14.90
N PHE A 61 -0.94 -3.57 15.47
CA PHE A 61 -0.22 -3.97 16.68
C PHE A 61 1.29 -4.05 16.46
N VAL A 62 1.71 -4.60 15.31
CA VAL A 62 3.12 -4.67 14.92
C VAL A 62 3.69 -3.27 14.66
N LEU A 63 2.92 -2.39 14.01
CA LEU A 63 3.27 -0.98 13.80
C LEU A 63 3.52 -0.27 15.14
N LEU A 64 2.70 -0.54 16.15
CA LEU A 64 2.82 0.04 17.49
C LEU A 64 4.10 -0.44 18.21
N ILE A 65 4.43 -1.73 18.11
CA ILE A 65 5.66 -2.29 18.68
C ILE A 65 6.91 -1.71 17.99
N ILE A 66 6.88 -1.55 16.67
CA ILE A 66 8.03 -1.02 15.90
C ILE A 66 8.18 0.50 16.06
N SER A 67 7.09 1.23 16.31
CA SER A 67 7.14 2.68 16.56
C SER A 67 7.53 3.03 18.00
N ALA A 68 7.34 2.12 18.97
CA ALA A 68 7.69 2.36 20.37
C ALA A 68 9.14 2.84 20.60
N PRO A 69 10.19 2.28 19.98
CA PRO A 69 11.57 2.78 20.10
C PRO A 69 11.74 4.19 19.53
N ILE A 70 11.03 4.50 18.42
CA ILE A 70 11.07 5.83 17.79
C ILE A 70 10.40 6.87 18.68
N ILE A 71 9.31 6.50 19.37
CA ILE A 71 8.62 7.37 20.33
C ILE A 71 9.52 7.65 21.55
N VAL A 72 10.21 6.64 22.07
CA VAL A 72 11.17 6.81 23.19
C VAL A 72 12.34 7.70 22.76
N LEU A 73 12.81 7.58 21.51
CA LEU A 73 13.80 8.48 20.94
C LEU A 73 13.31 9.92 20.84
N ALA A 74 12.12 10.13 20.27
CA ALA A 74 11.51 11.44 20.17
C ALA A 74 11.35 12.07 21.57
N TRP A 75 10.89 11.29 22.55
CA TRP A 75 10.81 11.71 23.95
C TRP A 75 12.18 12.11 24.51
N GLY A 76 13.22 11.32 24.24
CA GLY A 76 14.60 11.62 24.65
C GLY A 76 15.12 12.95 24.07
N VAL A 77 14.77 13.28 22.83
CA VAL A 77 15.14 14.55 22.17
C VAL A 77 14.38 15.73 22.77
N PHE A 78 13.08 15.59 23.07
CA PHE A 78 12.27 16.69 23.61
C PHE A 78 12.45 16.91 25.12
N SER A 79 12.95 15.91 25.85
CA SER A 79 13.06 15.98 27.33
C SER A 79 14.38 16.59 27.82
N ASP A 80 15.36 16.86 26.94
CA ASP A 80 16.69 17.41 27.26
C ASP A 80 17.43 16.70 28.43
N ASP A 81 17.04 15.45 28.72
CA ASP A 81 17.54 14.66 29.84
C ASP A 81 18.74 13.82 29.40
N ALA A 82 19.92 14.18 29.91
CA ALA A 82 21.17 13.49 29.62
C ALA A 82 21.14 11.99 30.01
N GLN A 83 20.33 11.59 30.99
CA GLN A 83 20.20 10.18 31.37
C GLN A 83 19.38 9.37 30.37
N MET A 84 18.42 9.99 29.68
CA MET A 84 17.63 9.32 28.64
C MET A 84 18.46 9.06 27.39
N MET A 85 19.34 10.00 27.01
CA MET A 85 20.26 9.81 25.90
C MET A 85 21.19 8.60 26.10
N GLN A 86 21.68 8.40 27.33
CA GLN A 86 22.51 7.24 27.68
C GLN A 86 21.75 5.91 27.57
N LYS A 87 20.47 5.86 27.97
CA LYS A 87 19.64 4.65 27.86
C LYS A 87 19.35 4.30 26.41
N VAL A 88 19.11 5.31 25.58
CA VAL A 88 18.95 5.17 24.14
C VAL A 88 20.23 4.60 23.52
N GLU A 89 21.37 5.18 23.82
CA GLU A 89 22.67 4.74 23.29
C GLU A 89 22.99 3.30 23.73
N LEU A 90 22.73 2.96 24.99
CA LEU A 90 22.89 1.60 25.51
C LEU A 90 21.98 0.59 24.79
N PHE A 91 20.73 0.98 24.50
CA PHE A 91 19.81 0.15 23.73
C PHE A 91 20.35 -0.11 22.31
N PHE A 92 20.79 0.92 21.60
CA PHE A 92 21.37 0.76 20.25
C PHE A 92 22.69 -0.01 20.27
N HIS A 93 23.52 0.16 21.30
CA HIS A 93 24.75 -0.61 21.47
C HIS A 93 24.45 -2.10 21.61
N HIS A 94 23.49 -2.49 22.45
CA HIS A 94 23.07 -3.88 22.57
C HIS A 94 22.35 -4.41 21.33
N PHE A 95 21.50 -3.59 20.69
CA PHE A 95 20.81 -3.97 19.47
C PHE A 95 21.80 -4.20 18.29
N GLY A 96 22.82 -3.35 18.17
CA GLY A 96 23.91 -3.50 17.21
C GLY A 96 24.81 -4.70 17.48
N SER A 97 24.93 -5.12 18.75
CA SER A 97 25.68 -6.32 19.14
C SER A 97 24.95 -7.65 18.85
N LEU A 98 23.70 -7.59 18.39
CA LEU A 98 22.93 -8.79 18.05
C LEU A 98 23.52 -9.50 16.82
N PRO A 99 23.42 -10.84 16.75
CA PRO A 99 23.86 -11.61 15.60
C PRO A 99 23.27 -11.12 14.27
N ILE A 100 24.07 -11.14 13.21
CA ILE A 100 23.70 -10.64 11.87
C ILE A 100 22.43 -11.30 11.31
N TRP A 101 22.20 -12.60 11.61
CA TRP A 101 20.99 -13.29 11.18
C TRP A 101 19.71 -12.66 11.76
N PHE A 102 19.79 -12.16 13.00
CA PHE A 102 18.68 -11.50 13.68
C PHE A 102 18.43 -10.11 13.10
N GLN A 103 19.49 -9.34 12.85
CA GLN A 103 19.40 -8.03 12.19
C GLN A 103 18.79 -8.13 10.78
N THR A 104 19.17 -9.16 10.02
CA THR A 104 18.65 -9.43 8.68
C THR A 104 17.17 -9.79 8.71
N LEU A 105 16.75 -10.59 9.69
CA LEU A 105 15.35 -10.96 9.91
C LEU A 105 14.52 -9.73 10.29
N TRP A 106 15.03 -8.89 11.21
CA TRP A 106 14.40 -7.63 11.60
C TRP A 106 14.19 -6.69 10.42
N ILE A 107 15.22 -6.46 9.60
CA ILE A 107 15.13 -5.63 8.38
C ILE A 107 14.10 -6.21 7.40
N THR A 108 14.02 -7.53 7.26
CA THR A 108 13.07 -8.19 6.36
C THR A 108 11.62 -8.03 6.84
N VAL A 109 11.39 -8.11 8.16
CA VAL A 109 10.09 -7.85 8.78
C VAL A 109 9.67 -6.40 8.53
N VAL A 110 10.54 -5.43 8.81
CA VAL A 110 10.28 -4.01 8.53
C VAL A 110 10.00 -3.76 7.05
N ALA A 111 10.79 -4.35 6.15
CA ALA A 111 10.59 -4.22 4.70
C ALA A 111 9.22 -4.75 4.25
N SER A 112 8.80 -5.90 4.78
CA SER A 112 7.53 -6.53 4.44
C SER A 112 6.31 -5.69 4.84
N ILE A 113 6.39 -4.94 5.94
CA ILE A 113 5.34 -4.03 6.42
C ILE A 113 5.20 -2.82 5.49
N PHE A 114 6.32 -2.25 5.02
CA PHE A 114 6.30 -1.14 4.05
C PHE A 114 5.95 -1.59 2.61
N GLY A 115 5.57 -2.85 2.41
CA GLY A 115 5.28 -3.41 1.08
C GLY A 115 6.50 -3.50 0.18
N ILE A 116 7.71 -3.30 0.72
CA ILE A 116 8.97 -3.47 0.00
C ILE A 116 9.33 -4.95 0.13
N LYS A 117 9.40 -5.67 -0.99
CA LYS A 117 9.81 -7.08 -0.96
C LYS A 117 11.20 -7.12 -0.30
N GLY A 118 11.39 -7.93 0.75
CA GLY A 118 12.70 -8.05 1.41
C GLY A 118 13.85 -8.34 0.42
N THR A 119 13.54 -9.00 -0.70
CA THR A 119 14.47 -9.23 -1.82
C THR A 119 14.91 -7.97 -2.59
N GLN A 120 14.19 -6.85 -2.48
CA GLN A 120 14.54 -5.54 -3.02
C GLN A 120 15.44 -4.75 -2.07
N VAL A 121 15.32 -4.96 -0.75
CA VAL A 121 16.18 -4.30 0.25
C VAL A 121 17.62 -4.82 0.16
N PHE A 122 17.81 -6.12 -0.11
CA PHE A 122 19.13 -6.71 -0.32
C PHE A 122 19.64 -6.64 -1.77
N ARG A 123 18.78 -6.28 -2.73
CA ARG A 123 19.19 -6.00 -4.13
C ARG A 123 19.42 -4.51 -4.33
N ASN A 124 20.57 -4.03 -3.87
CA ASN A 124 21.14 -2.85 -4.49
C ASN A 124 21.66 -3.25 -5.89
N GLY A 125 20.93 -2.91 -6.96
CA GLY A 125 21.36 -3.29 -8.32
C GLY A 125 20.37 -3.03 -9.46
N GLY A 126 20.23 -1.77 -9.84
CA GLY A 126 20.15 -1.27 -11.22
C GLY A 126 18.88 -1.55 -12.06
N PRO A 127 18.38 -0.56 -12.84
CA PRO A 127 17.33 -0.81 -13.82
C PRO A 127 17.85 -1.82 -14.85
N LYS A 128 17.14 -2.95 -15.00
CA LYS A 128 17.40 -3.89 -16.09
C LYS A 128 17.08 -3.19 -17.40
N ALA A 129 18.11 -2.79 -18.14
CA ALA A 129 17.99 -2.40 -19.53
C ALA A 129 17.29 -3.55 -20.28
N LYS A 130 16.09 -3.29 -20.78
CA LYS A 130 15.41 -4.19 -21.70
C LYS A 130 16.19 -4.15 -23.01
N LYS A 131 16.76 -5.29 -23.40
CA LYS A 131 17.05 -5.59 -24.81
C LYS A 131 15.73 -5.84 -25.54
#